data_AF-A0A4S2JNT1-F1
#
_entry.id   AF-A0A4S2JNT1-F1
#
_cell.length_a   1.000
_cell.length_b   1.000
_cell.length_c   1.000
_cell.angle_alpha   90.00
_cell.angle_beta   90.00
_cell.angle_gamma   90.00
#
_symmetry.space_group_name_H-M   'P 1'
#
loop_
_entity.id
_entity.type
_entity.pdbx_description
1 polymer ?
#
loop_
_entity_poly.entity_id
_entity_poly.type
_entity_poly.pdbx_seq_one_letter_code
_entity_poly.pdbx_strand_id
1 'polypeptide(L)'
;MKLVRVTVLDRNDVAPTWGPGPWKFQISEEAPPNTVITVLKAHDPDTIGTLTYTLVSNHHRPGDRGESDADNDGTQGQFKLHPTTGQLSLAEALDRETKERYVLKVRADDGLQHRDIVLHIQVIVRDLSDADVAF
;
A
#
# COMPACT_ATOMS: atom_id res chain seq x y z
N MET A 1 -40.75 37.86 0.60
CA MET A 1 -39.39 37.35 0.24
C MET A 1 -39.31 35.89 0.66
N LYS A 2 -38.91 34.99 -0.25
CA LYS A 2 -38.76 33.54 0.04
C LYS A 2 -37.27 33.26 0.18
N LEU A 3 -36.85 32.80 1.36
CA LEU A 3 -35.46 32.41 1.61
C LEU A 3 -35.21 31.05 0.95
N VAL A 4 -34.29 31.01 -0.02
CA VAL A 4 -33.82 29.77 -0.64
C VAL A 4 -32.52 29.39 0.04
N ARG A 5 -32.51 28.23 0.72
CA ARG A 5 -31.28 27.61 1.21
C ARG A 5 -30.72 26.77 0.08
N VAL A 6 -29.59 27.20 -0.48
CA VAL A 6 -28.79 26.41 -1.40
C VAL A 6 -27.72 25.71 -0.57
N THR A 7 -27.74 24.38 -0.55
CA THR A 7 -26.65 23.57 0.01
C THR A 7 -25.82 23.12 -1.17
N VAL A 8 -24.61 23.67 -1.33
CA VAL A 8 -23.62 23.11 -2.24
C VAL A 8 -23.08 21.87 -1.54
N LEU A 9 -23.38 20.69 -2.08
CA LEU A 9 -22.73 19.47 -1.65
C LEU A 9 -21.34 19.48 -2.25
N ASP A 10 -20.33 19.42 -1.39
CA ASP A 10 -18.96 19.24 -1.84
C ASP A 10 -18.89 17.94 -2.65
N ARG A 11 -18.35 18.03 -3.86
CA ARG A 11 -18.13 16.84 -4.69
C ARG A 11 -16.71 16.41 -4.41
N ASN A 12 -16.52 15.14 -4.06
CA ASN A 12 -15.20 14.55 -3.95
C ASN A 12 -14.54 14.53 -5.34
N ASP A 13 -13.75 15.54 -5.66
CA ASP A 13 -13.16 15.80 -6.97
C ASP A 13 -11.63 15.84 -6.96
N VAL A 14 -11.00 15.74 -5.80
CA VAL A 14 -9.55 15.51 -5.64
C VAL A 14 -9.31 14.04 -5.27
N ALA A 15 -8.23 13.46 -5.81
CA ALA A 15 -7.84 12.09 -5.49
C ALA A 15 -7.05 12.05 -4.17
N PRO A 16 -7.03 10.90 -3.47
CA PRO A 16 -6.23 10.74 -2.27
C PRO A 16 -4.75 11.00 -2.56
N THR A 17 -4.05 11.54 -1.58
CA THR A 17 -2.60 11.81 -1.65
C THR A 17 -1.87 11.01 -0.60
N TRP A 18 -0.71 10.49 -0.98
CA TRP A 18 0.18 9.84 -0.03
C TRP A 18 1.18 10.83 0.54
N GLY A 19 1.66 10.57 1.76
CA GLY A 19 2.77 11.33 2.35
C GLY A 19 4.04 11.28 1.49
N PRO A 20 5.08 12.05 1.85
CA PRO A 20 6.36 11.99 1.16
C PRO A 20 6.99 10.60 1.30
N GLY A 21 7.57 10.09 0.21
CA GLY A 21 8.47 8.92 0.23
C GLY A 21 9.87 9.30 0.72
N PRO A 22 10.83 8.35 0.71
CA PRO A 22 10.82 7.09 -0.04
C PRO A 22 10.04 5.94 0.62
N TRP A 23 9.38 5.12 -0.20
CA TRP A 23 8.63 3.94 0.24
C TRP A 23 9.48 2.66 0.19
N LYS A 24 10.56 2.65 0.96
CA LYS A 24 11.52 1.54 1.01
C LYS A 24 11.61 0.98 2.43
N PHE A 25 11.52 -0.33 2.58
CA PHE A 25 11.49 -1.01 3.86
C PHE A 25 12.43 -2.21 3.87
N GLN A 26 12.85 -2.61 5.07
CA GLN A 26 13.61 -3.84 5.30
C GLN A 26 12.85 -4.70 6.31
N ILE A 27 12.91 -6.02 6.16
CA ILE A 27 12.35 -6.97 7.09
C ILE A 27 13.26 -8.18 7.23
N SER A 28 13.44 -8.67 8.46
CA SER A 28 14.20 -9.90 8.72
C SER A 28 13.49 -11.11 8.12
N GLU A 29 14.23 -12.06 7.54
CA GLU A 29 13.65 -13.35 7.16
C GLU A 29 13.20 -14.18 8.37
N GLU A 30 13.81 -13.92 9.52
CA GLU A 30 13.43 -14.52 10.80
C GLU A 30 12.16 -13.89 11.39
N ALA A 31 11.61 -12.84 10.76
CA ALA A 31 10.41 -12.17 11.26
C ALA A 31 9.20 -13.12 11.22
N PRO A 32 8.50 -13.32 12.36
CA PRO A 32 7.34 -14.20 12.38
C PRO A 32 6.17 -13.59 11.59
N PRO A 33 5.25 -14.43 11.08
CA PRO A 33 3.98 -13.95 10.53
C PRO A 33 3.27 -12.99 11.51
N ASN A 34 2.59 -12.00 10.95
CA ASN A 34 1.98 -10.85 11.63
C ASN A 34 2.94 -9.74 12.09
N THR A 35 4.25 -9.85 11.83
CA THR A 35 5.18 -8.73 12.04
C THR A 35 4.71 -7.52 11.25
N VAL A 36 4.57 -6.38 11.92
CA VAL A 36 4.18 -5.10 11.31
C VAL A 36 5.40 -4.46 10.69
N ILE A 37 5.29 -4.10 9.41
CA ILE A 37 6.35 -3.43 8.66
C ILE A 37 6.18 -1.92 8.76
N THR A 38 4.96 -1.44 8.51
CA THR A 38 4.62 -0.01 8.56
C THR A 38 3.11 0.19 8.61
N VAL A 39 2.69 1.42 8.89
CA VAL A 39 1.30 1.88 8.76
C VAL A 39 1.27 2.98 7.71
N LEU A 40 0.70 2.66 6.55
CA LEU A 40 0.57 3.59 5.44
C LEU A 40 -0.65 4.48 5.66
N LYS A 41 -0.51 5.78 5.36
CA LYS A 41 -1.61 6.73 5.49
C LYS A 41 -1.67 7.66 4.29
N ALA A 42 -2.81 7.64 3.62
CA ALA A 42 -3.17 8.64 2.64
C ALA A 42 -4.04 9.73 3.30
N HIS A 43 -4.03 10.90 2.69
CA HIS A 43 -4.84 12.05 3.04
C HIS A 43 -5.63 12.49 1.82
N ASP A 44 -6.91 12.75 2.03
CA ASP A 44 -7.80 13.23 0.99
C ASP A 44 -8.51 14.49 1.53
N PRO A 45 -8.38 15.64 0.85
CA PRO A 45 -8.80 16.94 1.39
C PRO A 45 -10.32 17.17 1.36
N ASP A 46 -11.05 16.42 0.53
CA ASP A 46 -12.48 16.59 0.22
C ASP A 46 -13.29 15.30 0.42
N THR A 47 -12.62 14.20 0.80
CA THR A 47 -13.30 12.98 1.21
C THR A 47 -13.96 13.14 2.58
N ILE A 48 -15.29 13.04 2.58
CA ILE A 48 -16.12 12.95 3.78
C ILE A 48 -16.19 11.48 4.32
N GLY A 49 -15.74 10.51 3.51
CA GLY A 49 -15.76 9.07 3.79
C GLY A 49 -14.49 8.49 4.43
N THR A 50 -14.35 7.17 4.40
CA THR A 50 -13.15 6.46 4.88
C THR A 50 -12.35 5.94 3.70
N LEU A 51 -11.04 6.21 3.69
CA LEU A 51 -10.12 5.66 2.71
C LEU A 51 -9.97 4.14 2.90
N THR A 52 -10.02 3.42 1.79
CA THR A 52 -9.75 1.99 1.74
C THR A 52 -8.39 1.73 1.11
N TYR A 53 -7.62 0.86 1.74
CA TYR A 53 -6.27 0.48 1.33
C TYR A 53 -6.26 -0.94 0.76
N THR A 54 -5.64 -1.14 -0.40
CA THR A 54 -5.55 -2.46 -1.03
C THR A 54 -4.17 -2.72 -1.62
N LEU A 55 -3.75 -3.99 -1.59
CA LEU A 55 -2.66 -4.48 -2.43
C LEU A 55 -3.23 -4.70 -3.83
N VAL A 56 -2.75 -3.94 -4.81
CA VAL A 56 -3.18 -4.11 -6.20
C VAL A 56 -2.47 -5.34 -6.74
N SER A 57 -3.24 -6.31 -7.23
CA SER A 57 -2.65 -7.50 -7.84
C SER A 57 -2.28 -7.19 -9.28
N ASN A 58 -1.06 -7.52 -9.66
CA ASN A 58 -0.54 -7.25 -11.01
C ASN A 58 -0.92 -8.39 -11.95
N HIS A 59 -2.08 -9.02 -11.76
CA HIS A 59 -2.57 -10.03 -12.70
C HIS A 59 -2.85 -9.33 -14.01
N HIS A 60 -1.91 -9.40 -14.95
CA HIS A 60 -2.19 -9.12 -16.34
C HIS A 60 -3.43 -9.90 -16.73
N ARG A 61 -4.43 -9.21 -17.29
CA ARG A 61 -5.49 -9.91 -18.00
C ARG A 61 -4.83 -10.74 -19.09
N PRO A 62 -5.26 -11.99 -19.35
CA PRO A 62 -4.77 -12.75 -20.48
C PRO A 62 -4.94 -11.93 -21.77
N GLY A 63 -3.84 -11.39 -22.31
CA GLY A 63 -3.85 -10.56 -23.52
C GLY A 63 -3.15 -9.20 -23.43
N ASP A 64 -2.86 -8.65 -22.25
CA ASP A 64 -2.06 -7.43 -22.14
C ASP A 64 -0.56 -7.78 -22.34
N ARG A 65 0.04 -7.25 -23.41
CA ARG A 65 1.48 -7.35 -23.70
C ARG A 65 2.29 -6.28 -22.94
N GLY A 66 1.87 -5.94 -21.73
CA GLY A 66 2.72 -5.16 -20.83
C GLY A 66 3.86 -6.06 -20.36
N GLU A 67 5.06 -5.52 -20.25
CA GLU A 67 6.22 -6.22 -19.69
C GLU A 67 5.81 -7.00 -18.44
N SER A 68 6.01 -8.32 -18.47
CA SER A 68 5.90 -9.15 -17.29
C SER A 68 6.96 -8.67 -16.33
N ASP A 69 6.59 -7.85 -15.36
CA ASP A 69 7.38 -7.69 -14.14
C ASP A 69 7.35 -9.08 -13.46
N ALA A 70 8.26 -9.96 -13.90
CA ALA A 70 8.40 -11.35 -13.49
C ALA A 70 8.61 -11.51 -11.97
N ASP A 71 8.73 -10.39 -11.25
CA ASP A 71 8.86 -10.31 -9.81
C ASP A 71 7.50 -10.28 -9.07
N ASN A 72 6.36 -10.18 -9.77
CA ASN A 72 5.03 -10.05 -9.16
C ASN A 72 4.12 -11.29 -9.24
N ASP A 73 4.66 -12.45 -9.65
CA ASP A 73 3.92 -13.70 -9.87
C ASP A 73 3.42 -14.42 -8.59
N GLY A 74 3.26 -13.70 -7.47
CA GLY A 74 2.84 -14.32 -6.19
C GLY A 74 3.10 -13.48 -4.94
N THR A 75 3.50 -12.22 -5.09
CA THR A 75 3.97 -11.35 -3.99
C THR A 75 2.89 -10.89 -3.02
N GLN A 76 1.61 -11.10 -3.33
CA GLN A 76 0.51 -10.82 -2.40
C GLN A 76 0.39 -11.86 -1.28
N GLY A 77 0.95 -13.08 -1.45
CA GLY A 77 0.81 -14.13 -0.44
C GLY A 77 1.58 -13.82 0.85
N GLN A 78 2.77 -13.23 0.72
CA GLN A 78 3.65 -12.99 1.87
C GLN A 78 3.27 -11.76 2.69
N PHE A 79 2.45 -10.84 2.17
CA PHE A 79 2.09 -9.60 2.85
C PHE A 79 0.59 -9.38 2.85
N LYS A 80 0.10 -8.77 3.93
CA LYS A 80 -1.28 -8.34 4.05
C LYS A 80 -1.36 -6.88 4.48
N LEU A 81 -2.33 -6.18 3.90
CA LEU A 81 -2.61 -4.78 4.19
C LEU A 81 -4.00 -4.68 4.83
N HIS A 82 -4.07 -4.07 6.00
CA HIS A 82 -5.35 -3.84 6.65
C HIS A 82 -6.13 -2.74 5.91
N PRO A 83 -7.38 -3.00 5.47
CA PRO A 83 -8.07 -2.15 4.51
C PRO A 83 -8.44 -0.76 5.04
N THR A 84 -8.59 -0.59 6.35
CA THR A 84 -8.96 0.71 6.94
C THR A 84 -7.84 1.41 7.71
N THR A 85 -6.89 0.66 8.29
CA THR A 85 -5.81 1.24 9.09
C THR A 85 -4.54 1.46 8.27
N GLY A 86 -4.41 0.82 7.10
CA GLY A 86 -3.20 0.88 6.29
C GLY A 86 -2.02 0.11 6.89
N GLN A 87 -2.25 -0.72 7.91
CA GLN A 87 -1.20 -1.54 8.52
C GLN A 87 -0.75 -2.64 7.55
N LEU A 88 0.49 -2.52 7.06
CA LEU A 88 1.15 -3.54 6.26
C LEU A 88 1.91 -4.49 7.20
N SER A 89 1.64 -5.78 7.06
CA SER A 89 2.25 -6.81 7.89
C SER A 89 2.56 -8.08 7.11
N LEU A 90 3.44 -8.88 7.66
CA LEU A 90 3.79 -10.18 7.12
C LEU A 90 2.62 -11.16 7.29
N ALA A 91 2.30 -11.91 6.23
CA ALA A 91 1.28 -12.94 6.24
C ALA A 91 1.88 -14.35 6.37
N GLU A 92 3.02 -14.61 5.72
CA GLU A 92 3.72 -15.89 5.72
C GLU A 92 5.21 -15.70 6.00
N ALA A 93 5.89 -16.76 6.44
CA ALA A 93 7.33 -16.70 6.69
C ALA A 93 8.10 -16.32 5.42
N LEU A 94 9.22 -15.62 5.61
CA LEU A 94 10.12 -15.25 4.53
C LEU A 94 11.31 -16.20 4.51
N ASP A 95 11.91 -16.33 3.33
CA ASP A 95 13.16 -17.06 3.11
C ASP A 95 13.94 -16.25 2.09
N ARG A 96 15.04 -15.62 2.52
CA ARG A 96 15.79 -14.68 1.68
C ARG A 96 16.44 -15.41 0.51
N GLU A 97 16.88 -16.65 0.72
CA GLU A 97 17.42 -17.54 -0.32
C GLU A 97 16.39 -17.81 -1.43
N THR A 98 15.11 -17.92 -1.08
CA THR A 98 14.01 -18.02 -2.06
C THR A 98 13.71 -16.67 -2.72
N LYS A 99 13.57 -15.60 -1.94
CA LYS A 99 13.25 -14.27 -2.46
C LYS A 99 13.71 -13.15 -1.53
N GLU A 100 14.67 -12.37 -1.99
CA GLU A 100 15.24 -11.27 -1.22
C GLU A 100 14.55 -9.91 -1.41
N ARG A 101 13.72 -9.74 -2.45
CA ARG A 101 13.10 -8.46 -2.79
C ARG A 101 11.64 -8.59 -3.21
N TYR A 102 10.82 -7.65 -2.73
CA TYR A 102 9.42 -7.53 -3.09
C TYR A 102 9.10 -6.10 -3.52
N VAL A 103 8.31 -5.98 -4.58
CA VAL A 103 7.76 -4.71 -5.07
C VAL A 103 6.25 -4.79 -4.90
N LEU A 104 5.68 -3.97 -4.03
CA LEU A 104 4.24 -3.98 -3.74
C LEU A 104 3.59 -2.71 -4.29
N LYS A 105 2.51 -2.87 -5.06
CA LYS A 105 1.68 -1.75 -5.48
C LYS A 105 0.52 -1.59 -4.50
N VAL A 106 0.46 -0.44 -3.84
CA VAL A 106 -0.58 -0.13 -2.83
C VAL A 106 -1.47 0.98 -3.35
N ARG A 107 -2.78 0.82 -3.17
CA ARG A 107 -3.82 1.79 -3.53
C ARG A 107 -4.49 2.35 -2.30
N ALA A 108 -4.67 3.67 -2.28
CA ALA A 108 -5.65 4.37 -1.45
C ALA A 108 -6.82 4.76 -2.34
N ASP A 109 -8.03 4.43 -1.91
CA ASP A 109 -9.27 4.60 -2.66
C ASP A 109 -10.32 5.27 -1.75
N ASP A 110 -10.95 6.33 -2.23
CA ASP A 110 -12.00 7.06 -1.51
C ASP A 110 -13.43 6.59 -1.88
N GLY A 111 -13.55 5.62 -2.79
CA GLY A 111 -14.79 5.11 -3.37
C GLY A 111 -15.12 5.66 -4.75
N LEU A 112 -14.44 6.71 -5.21
CA LEU A 112 -14.63 7.39 -6.50
C LEU A 112 -13.31 7.59 -7.24
N GLN A 113 -12.27 8.05 -6.54
CA GLN A 113 -10.92 8.25 -7.04
C GLN A 113 -9.92 7.44 -6.22
N HIS A 114 -8.73 7.25 -6.79
CA HIS A 114 -7.67 6.51 -6.12
C HIS A 114 -6.29 6.99 -6.53
N ARG A 115 -5.32 6.64 -5.68
CA ARG A 115 -3.91 6.92 -5.90
C ARG A 115 -3.07 5.73 -5.50
N ASP A 116 -2.18 5.34 -6.40
CA ASP A 116 -1.28 4.20 -6.21
C ASP A 116 0.13 4.67 -5.82
N ILE A 117 0.80 3.90 -4.97
CA ILE A 117 2.25 4.00 -4.69
C ILE A 117 2.90 2.62 -4.86
N VAL A 118 4.22 2.63 -5.02
CA VAL A 118 5.05 1.42 -5.10
C VAL A 118 5.97 1.37 -3.89
N LEU A 119 5.88 0.29 -3.12
CA LEU A 119 6.76 -0.01 -2.00
C LEU A 119 7.84 -1.00 -2.44
N HIS A 120 9.05 -0.83 -1.93
CA HIS A 120 10.13 -1.80 -2.12
C HIS A 120 10.50 -2.38 -0.75
N ILE A 121 10.44 -3.70 -0.62
CA ILE A 121 10.78 -4.41 0.62
C ILE A 121 11.98 -5.32 0.34
N GLN A 122 13.02 -5.19 1.16
CA GLN A 122 14.20 -6.03 1.13
C GLN A 122 14.21 -6.98 2.34
N VAL A 123 14.42 -8.27 2.07
CA VAL A 123 14.58 -9.30 3.12
C VAL A 123 16.04 -9.41 3.54
N ILE A 124 16.30 -9.53 4.85
CA ILE A 124 17.66 -9.59 5.45
C ILE A 124 17.80 -10.75 6.45
N VAL A 125 19.02 -11.25 6.68
CA VAL A 125 19.32 -12.49 7.47
C VAL A 125 19.32 -12.29 9.00
N ARG A 126 19.30 -11.05 9.53
CA ARG A 126 19.35 -10.77 10.99
C ARG A 126 18.98 -9.31 11.34
N ASP A 127 18.82 -9.03 12.65
CA ASP A 127 17.54 -8.66 13.31
C ASP A 127 17.28 -7.17 13.72
N LEU A 128 16.04 -6.72 13.43
CA LEU A 128 15.06 -5.94 14.23
C LEU A 128 15.44 -4.69 15.07
N SER A 129 16.36 -3.83 14.62
CA SER A 129 16.40 -2.44 15.10
C SER A 129 16.91 -1.45 14.05
N ASP A 130 16.00 -0.74 13.39
CA ASP A 130 16.06 0.71 13.18
C ASP A 130 14.68 1.17 12.72
N ALA A 131 13.80 1.48 13.68
CA ALA A 131 12.82 2.52 13.41
C ALA A 131 13.64 3.81 13.36
N ASP A 132 13.64 4.48 12.21
CA ASP A 132 14.36 5.71 11.84
C ASP A 132 15.76 5.54 11.24
N VAL A 133 15.83 5.33 9.91
CA VAL A 133 16.38 6.40 9.04
C VAL A 133 15.61 6.44 7.71
N ALA A 134 14.62 7.32 7.65
CA ALA A 134 14.25 7.90 6.36
C ALA A 134 15.43 8.80 5.92
N PHE A 135 16.17 8.39 4.89
CA PHE A 135 17.11 9.25 4.18
C PHE A 135 16.39 10.06 3.10
#